data_AF-A0A101TKR6-F1
#
_entry.id   AF-A0A101TKR6-F1
#
_cell.length_a   1.000
_cell.length_b   1.000
_cell.length_c   1.000
_cell.angle_alpha   90.00
_cell.angle_beta   90.00
_cell.angle_gamma   90.00
#
_symmetry.space_group_name_H-M   'P 1'
#
loop_
_entity.id
_entity.type
_entity.pdbx_description
1 polymer ?
#
loop_
_entity_poly.entity_id
_entity_poly.type
_entity_poly.pdbx_seq_one_letter_code
_entity_poly.pdbx_strand_id
1 'polypeptide(L)'
;MKSLAEEAGLKRNKLTHKHTGMKDLFYALVKAQGSRPVVAEKLQQENDELREKVRELQEERRKLRGAMKQFARVVHVLEVENQQLREHNQPGDTVRPLPRRRRPQPVR
;
A
#
# COMPACT_ATOMS: atom_id res chain seq x y z
N MET A 1 24.66 16.48 -4.96
CA MET A 1 25.87 16.26 -4.13
C MET A 1 26.59 17.59 -4.03
N LYS A 2 26.82 18.12 -2.81
CA LYS A 2 27.55 19.37 -2.60
C LYS A 2 29.05 19.14 -2.85
N SER A 3 29.77 20.16 -3.30
CA SER A 3 31.21 20.03 -3.51
C SER A 3 31.97 20.10 -2.18
N LEU A 4 33.05 19.34 -2.02
CA LEU A 4 33.93 19.41 -0.83
C LEU A 4 34.33 20.85 -0.47
N ALA A 5 34.54 21.68 -1.49
CA ALA A 5 34.85 23.10 -1.31
C ALA A 5 33.69 23.87 -0.63
N GLU A 6 32.44 23.57 -0.97
CA GLU A 6 31.26 24.21 -0.42
C GLU A 6 30.99 23.76 1.03
N GLU A 7 31.18 22.48 1.34
CA GLU A 7 31.00 21.95 2.70
C GLU A 7 32.07 22.46 3.67
N ALA A 8 33.30 22.66 3.20
CA ALA A 8 34.39 23.24 3.98
C ALA A 8 34.34 24.79 4.02
N GLY A 9 33.40 25.44 3.33
CA GLY A 9 33.33 26.90 3.23
C GLY A 9 34.50 27.55 2.48
N LEU A 10 35.21 26.80 1.64
CA LEU A 10 36.42 27.22 0.95
C LEU A 10 36.16 27.47 -0.54
N LYS A 11 36.85 28.47 -1.11
CA LYS A 11 36.88 28.67 -2.56
C LYS A 11 37.57 27.48 -3.23
N ARG A 12 37.02 26.98 -4.34
CA ARG A 12 37.55 25.82 -5.10
C ARG A 12 39.05 25.93 -5.41
N ASN A 13 39.53 27.11 -5.77
CA ASN A 13 40.95 27.35 -6.09
C ASN A 13 41.88 27.17 -4.88
N LYS A 14 41.39 27.40 -3.65
CA LYS A 14 42.19 27.17 -2.43
C LYS A 14 42.32 25.67 -2.14
N LEU A 15 41.25 24.91 -2.37
CA LEU A 15 41.25 23.46 -2.20
C LEU A 15 42.21 22.76 -3.17
N THR A 16 42.33 23.26 -4.41
CA THR A 16 43.19 22.63 -5.43
C THR A 16 44.66 23.05 -5.39
N HIS A 17 44.98 24.24 -4.86
CA HIS A 17 46.36 24.76 -4.87
C HIS A 17 47.02 24.88 -3.50
N LYS A 18 46.26 25.04 -2.41
CA LYS A 18 46.81 25.23 -1.05
C LYS A 18 46.48 24.10 -0.09
N HIS A 19 45.37 23.40 -0.32
CA HIS A 19 44.87 22.35 0.57
C HIS A 19 44.71 21.02 -0.17
N THR A 20 45.67 20.70 -1.04
CA THR A 20 45.67 19.46 -1.84
C THR A 20 45.64 18.23 -0.96
N GLY A 21 46.34 18.24 0.18
CA GLY A 21 46.29 17.16 1.17
C GLY A 21 44.91 16.98 1.81
N MET A 22 44.09 18.02 1.90
CA MET A 22 42.71 17.91 2.42
C MET A 22 41.80 17.22 1.40
N LYS A 23 42.00 17.48 0.11
CA LYS A 23 41.35 16.75 -0.98
C LYS A 23 41.77 15.28 -0.95
N ASP A 24 43.06 15.00 -0.82
CA ASP A 24 43.58 13.63 -0.81
C ASP A 24 43.10 12.85 0.42
N LEU A 25 43.07 13.48 1.60
CA LEU A 25 42.49 12.89 2.81
C LEU A 25 40.98 12.66 2.69
N PHE A 26 40.23 13.60 2.10
CA PHE A 26 38.81 13.40 1.85
C PHE A 26 38.56 12.20 0.94
N TYR A 27 39.27 12.10 -0.19
CA TYR A 27 39.13 10.95 -1.08
C TYR A 27 39.64 9.66 -0.45
N ALA A 28 40.69 9.71 0.38
CA ALA A 28 41.17 8.55 1.14
C ALA A 28 40.12 8.10 2.17
N LEU A 29 39.47 9.02 2.89
CA LEU A 29 38.40 8.72 3.83
C LEU A 29 37.16 8.17 3.14
N VAL A 30 36.72 8.78 2.03
CA VAL A 30 35.60 8.27 1.20
C VAL A 30 35.92 6.86 0.67
N LYS A 31 37.15 6.62 0.20
CA LYS A 31 37.60 5.32 -0.29
C LYS A 31 37.74 4.29 0.85
N ALA A 32 38.20 4.72 2.03
CA ALA A 32 38.28 3.88 3.23
C ALA A 32 36.90 3.56 3.80
N GLN A 33 35.92 4.46 3.62
CA GLN A 33 34.53 4.20 3.97
C GLN A 33 33.93 3.09 3.10
N GLY A 34 34.50 2.83 1.91
CA GLY A 34 34.64 1.53 1.25
C GLY A 34 33.39 0.74 0.85
N SER A 35 32.24 1.06 1.41
CA SER A 35 30.98 0.38 1.21
C SER A 35 29.88 1.29 1.71
N ARG A 36 28.66 1.04 1.24
CA ARG A 36 27.46 1.65 1.78
C ARG A 36 27.51 1.51 3.31
N PRO A 37 27.35 2.60 4.09
CA PRO A 37 27.43 2.50 5.54
C PRO A 37 26.39 1.47 5.99
N VAL A 38 26.73 0.57 6.91
CA VAL A 38 25.84 -0.51 7.40
C VAL A 38 24.45 0.02 7.78
N VAL A 39 24.37 1.26 8.26
CA VAL A 39 23.12 1.98 8.52
C VAL A 39 22.25 2.13 7.27
N ALA A 40 22.82 2.47 6.13
CA ALA A 40 22.11 2.62 4.86
C ALA A 40 21.68 1.28 4.24
N GLU A 41 22.37 0.17 4.55
CA GLU A 41 21.91 -1.18 4.18
C GLU A 41 20.72 -1.61 5.03
N LYS A 42 20.81 -1.43 6.36
CA LYS A 42 19.70 -1.68 7.29
C LYS A 42 18.46 -0.85 6.93
N LEU A 43 18.65 0.44 6.66
CA LEU A 43 17.57 1.33 6.22
C LEU A 43 16.94 0.88 4.90
N GLN A 44 17.73 0.31 3.98
CA GLN A 44 17.17 -0.23 2.75
C GLN A 44 16.35 -1.50 3.02
N GLN A 45 16.87 -2.42 3.83
CA GLN A 45 16.15 -3.63 4.23
C GLN A 45 14.82 -3.28 4.91
N GLU A 46 14.85 -2.35 5.88
CA GLU A 46 13.63 -1.84 6.54
C GLU A 46 12.68 -1.20 5.52
N ASN A 47 13.18 -0.44 4.54
CA ASN A 47 12.33 0.14 3.51
C ASN A 47 11.66 -0.93 2.64
N ASP A 48 12.40 -1.97 2.28
CA ASP A 48 11.90 -3.07 1.46
C ASP A 48 10.84 -3.88 2.23
N GLU A 49 11.09 -4.19 3.51
CA GLU A 49 10.10 -4.82 4.39
C GLU A 49 8.83 -3.98 4.56
N LEU A 50 8.98 -2.65 4.76
CA LEU A 50 7.84 -1.75 4.87
C LEU A 50 7.04 -1.69 3.57
N ARG A 51 7.71 -1.72 2.42
CA ARG A 51 7.05 -1.76 1.10
C ARG A 51 6.29 -3.05 0.87
N GLU A 52 6.79 -4.18 1.35
CA GLU A 52 6.07 -5.45 1.31
C GLU A 52 4.82 -5.40 2.18
N LYS A 53 4.94 -4.97 3.44
CA LYS A 53 3.79 -4.81 4.34
C LYS A 53 2.72 -3.87 3.77
N VAL A 54 3.13 -2.75 3.16
CA VAL A 54 2.18 -1.83 2.52
C VAL A 54 1.47 -2.50 1.35
N ARG A 55 2.16 -3.32 0.55
CA ARG A 55 1.54 -4.07 -0.56
C ARG A 55 0.51 -5.07 -0.04
N GLU A 56 0.88 -5.86 0.97
CA GLU A 56 -0.02 -6.82 1.62
C GLU A 56 -1.28 -6.14 2.17
N LEU A 57 -1.12 -5.06 2.94
CA LEU A 57 -2.24 -4.30 3.50
C LEU A 57 -3.13 -3.69 2.42
N GLN A 58 -2.56 -3.24 1.30
CA GLN A 58 -3.34 -2.72 0.18
C GLN A 58 -4.16 -3.82 -0.51
N GLU A 59 -3.62 -5.03 -0.64
CA GLU A 59 -4.34 -6.17 -1.17
C GLU A 59 -5.47 -6.61 -0.24
N GLU A 60 -5.20 -6.71 1.06
CA GLU A 60 -6.21 -7.06 2.06
C GLU A 60 -7.35 -6.04 2.06
N ARG A 61 -7.02 -4.74 2.10
CA ARG A 61 -8.00 -3.65 1.99
C ARG A 61 -8.82 -3.77 0.72
N ARG A 62 -8.22 -4.15 -0.41
CA ARG A 62 -8.92 -4.33 -1.69
C ARG A 62 -9.91 -5.50 -1.61
N LYS A 63 -9.50 -6.63 -1.04
CA LYS A 63 -10.35 -7.81 -0.83
C LYS A 63 -11.53 -7.48 0.07
N LEU A 64 -11.29 -6.84 1.22
CA LEU A 64 -12.33 -6.43 2.17
C LEU A 64 -13.33 -5.45 1.52
N ARG A 65 -12.85 -4.45 0.80
CA ARG A 65 -13.75 -3.54 0.04
C ARG A 65 -14.58 -4.26 -1.00
N GLY A 66 -14.00 -5.26 -1.68
CA GLY A 66 -14.72 -6.12 -2.62
C GLY A 66 -15.87 -6.88 -1.95
N ALA A 67 -15.56 -7.55 -0.83
CA ALA A 67 -16.54 -8.29 -0.04
C ALA A 67 -17.64 -7.38 0.52
N MET A 68 -17.30 -6.20 1.05
CA MET A 68 -18.30 -5.22 1.53
C MET A 68 -19.25 -4.80 0.42
N LYS A 69 -18.75 -4.54 -0.80
CA LYS A 69 -19.60 -4.21 -1.95
C LYS A 69 -20.51 -5.37 -2.35
N GLN A 70 -20.04 -6.61 -2.26
CA GLN A 70 -20.86 -7.80 -2.50
C GLN A 70 -21.97 -7.92 -1.45
N PHE A 71 -21.64 -7.78 -0.17
CA PHE A 71 -22.62 -7.82 0.92
C PHE A 71 -23.66 -6.72 0.78
N ALA A 72 -23.24 -5.48 0.50
CA ALA A 72 -24.17 -4.37 0.29
C ALA A 72 -25.16 -4.65 -0.85
N ARG A 73 -24.70 -5.26 -1.96
CA ARG A 73 -25.60 -5.67 -3.05
C ARG A 73 -26.58 -6.76 -2.62
N VAL A 74 -26.11 -7.78 -1.91
CA VAL A 74 -26.97 -8.88 -1.43
C VAL A 74 -28.02 -8.35 -0.46
N VAL A 75 -27.63 -7.51 0.51
CA VAL A 75 -28.54 -6.87 1.45
C VAL A 75 -29.59 -6.05 0.69
N HIS A 76 -29.18 -5.24 -0.27
CA HIS A 76 -30.11 -4.44 -1.07
C HIS A 76 -31.13 -5.30 -1.83
N VAL A 77 -30.68 -6.39 -2.48
CA VAL A 77 -31.59 -7.33 -3.16
C VAL A 77 -32.58 -7.94 -2.16
N LEU A 78 -32.11 -8.39 -1.00
CA LEU A 78 -32.96 -8.97 0.04
C LEU A 78 -33.95 -7.95 0.61
N GLU A 79 -33.55 -6.69 0.77
CA GLU A 79 -34.44 -5.60 1.20
C GLU A 79 -35.57 -5.39 0.20
N VAL A 80 -35.25 -5.32 -1.10
CA VAL A 80 -36.24 -5.19 -2.17
C VAL A 80 -37.19 -6.41 -2.21
N GLU A 81 -36.65 -7.62 -2.14
CA GLU A 81 -37.46 -8.85 -2.11
C GLU A 81 -38.39 -8.88 -0.89
N ASN A 82 -37.89 -8.49 0.29
CA ASN A 82 -38.67 -8.46 1.52
C ASN A 82 -39.76 -7.38 1.47
N GLN A 83 -39.46 -6.21 0.89
CA GLN A 83 -40.44 -5.16 0.66
C GLN A 83 -41.57 -5.65 -0.25
N GLN A 84 -41.24 -6.25 -1.40
CA GLN A 84 -42.23 -6.82 -2.32
C GLN A 84 -43.10 -7.87 -1.63
N LEU A 85 -42.49 -8.78 -0.85
CA LEU A 85 -43.25 -9.78 -0.11
C LEU A 85 -44.18 -9.17 0.94
N ARG A 86 -43.78 -8.10 1.61
CA ARG A 86 -44.63 -7.40 2.58
C ARG A 86 -45.80 -6.69 1.91
N GLU A 87 -45.56 -6.07 0.76
CA GLU A 87 -46.61 -5.46 -0.06
C GLU A 87 -47.65 -6.49 -0.52
N HIS A 88 -47.22 -7.69 -0.93
CA HIS A 88 -48.09 -8.80 -1.32
C HIS A 88 -48.73 -9.61 -0.17
N ASN A 89 -48.40 -9.31 1.09
CA ASN A 89 -48.97 -9.99 2.27
C ASN A 89 -49.79 -9.03 3.15
N GLN A 90 -50.25 -7.90 2.59
CA GLN A 90 -51.12 -6.98 3.32
C GLN A 90 -52.48 -7.64 3.60
N PRO A 91 -53.06 -7.43 4.80
CA PRO A 91 -54.36 -8.00 5.18
C PRO A 91 -55.46 -7.43 4.28
N GLY A 92 -55.90 -8.24 3.31
CA GLY A 92 -56.82 -7.87 2.24
C GLY A 92 -56.46 -8.47 0.88
N ASP A 93 -55.21 -8.91 0.71
CA ASP A 93 -54.73 -9.48 -0.55
C ASP A 93 -55.14 -10.96 -0.70
N THR A 94 -55.75 -11.32 -1.84
CA THR A 94 -56.34 -12.67 -2.06
C THR A 94 -55.28 -13.72 -2.44
N VAL A 95 -54.07 -13.28 -2.78
CA VAL A 95 -53.00 -14.14 -3.30
C VAL A 95 -51.86 -14.24 -2.30
N ARG A 96 -51.75 -15.40 -1.64
CA ARG A 96 -50.63 -15.71 -0.75
C ARG A 96 -49.47 -16.34 -1.56
N PRO A 97 -48.29 -15.72 -1.67
CA PRO A 97 -47.18 -16.30 -2.42
C PRO A 97 -46.63 -17.55 -1.72
N LEU A 98 -46.57 -18.68 -2.44
CA LEU A 98 -45.94 -19.93 -1.99
C LEU A 98 -44.41 -19.81 -2.02
N PRO A 99 -43.69 -20.33 -1.01
CA PRO A 99 -42.22 -20.26 -0.97
C PRO A 99 -41.61 -21.00 -2.16
N ARG A 100 -40.79 -20.31 -2.96
CA ARG A 100 -40.02 -20.93 -4.04
C ARG A 100 -38.99 -21.88 -3.43
N ARG A 101 -39.16 -23.19 -3.65
CA ARG A 101 -38.13 -24.21 -3.38
C ARG A 101 -36.86 -23.83 -4.15
N ARG A 102 -35.77 -23.55 -3.42
CA ARG A 102 -34.43 -23.38 -4.01
C ARG A 102 -34.12 -24.62 -4.87
N ARG A 103 -33.91 -24.43 -6.18
CA ARG A 103 -33.37 -25.50 -7.04
C ARG A 103 -31.92 -25.74 -6.61
N PRO A 104 -31.50 -26.98 -6.32
CA PRO A 104 -30.10 -27.28 -6.06
C PRO A 104 -29.30 -27.00 -7.35
N GLN A 105 -28.24 -26.21 -7.23
CA GLN A 105 -27.36 -25.90 -8.36
C GLN A 105 -26.56 -27.15 -8.75
N PRO A 106 -26.44 -27.49 -10.04
CA PRO A 106 -25.65 -28.64 -10.47
C PRO A 106 -24.17 -28.33 -10.31
N VAL A 107 -23.45 -29.27 -9.71
CA VAL A 107 -22.00 -29.27 -9.56
C VAL A 107 -21.36 -29.53 -10.92
N ARG A 108 -20.45 -28.66 -11.36
CA ARG A 108 -19.46 -28.93 -12.41
C ARG A 108 -18.14 -28.28 -12.03
#